data_AF-A0A5S9MB14-F1
#
_entry.id   AF-A0A5S9MB14-F1
#
_cell.length_a   1.000
_cell.length_b   1.000
_cell.length_c   1.000
_cell.angle_alpha   90.00
_cell.angle_beta   90.00
_cell.angle_gamma   90.00
#
_symmetry.space_group_name_H-M   'P 1'
#
loop_
_entity.id
_entity.type
_entity.pdbx_description
1 polymer ?
#
loop_
_entity_poly.entity_id
_entity_poly.type
_entity_poly.pdbx_seq_one_letter_code
_entity_poly.pdbx_strand_id
1 'polypeptide(L)' 'MKRGKKGIEVINVFLSNSPIEEAQMKTIQDMYGKFSIFVPDVDTLPDVLYPLLKKLLHKSIGA' A
#
# COMPACT_ATOMS: atom_id res chain seq x y z
N MET A 1 -11.19 0.67 12.77
CA MET A 1 -10.08 -0.25 13.13
C MET A 1 -8.98 0.55 13.81
N LYS A 2 -8.81 0.46 15.14
CA LYS A 2 -7.71 1.16 15.87
C LYS A 2 -6.38 0.48 15.55
N ARG A 3 -5.68 1.00 14.56
CA ARG A 3 -4.34 0.57 14.17
C ARG A 3 -3.32 1.15 15.15
N GLY A 4 -3.17 0.47 16.28
CA GLY A 4 -2.37 0.94 17.41
C GLY A 4 -1.72 -0.20 18.19
N LYS A 5 -1.32 -1.29 17.52
CA LYS A 5 -0.33 -2.22 18.08
C LYS A 5 1.05 -1.64 17.75
N LYS A 6 1.67 -1.00 18.75
CA LYS A 6 2.96 -0.29 18.65
C LYS A 6 3.97 -1.10 17.82
N GLY A 7 4.46 -0.51 16.73
CA GLY A 7 5.55 -1.07 15.91
C GLY A 7 5.15 -1.73 14.58
N ILE A 8 3.87 -1.86 14.24
CA ILE A 8 3.45 -2.52 12.99
C ILE A 8 2.98 -1.50 11.94
N GLU A 9 3.72 -1.42 10.84
CA GLU A 9 3.37 -0.65 9.64
C GLU A 9 2.61 -1.56 8.66
N VAL A 10 1.34 -1.26 8.39
CA VAL A 10 0.49 -1.99 7.43
C VAL A 10 0.35 -1.20 6.13
N ILE A 11 0.74 -1.78 5.02
CA ILE A 11 0.61 -1.16 3.70
C ILE A 11 -0.50 -1.91 2.97
N ASN A 12 -1.55 -1.21 2.56
CA ASN A 12 -2.62 -1.82 1.77
C ASN A 12 -2.25 -1.70 0.29
N VAL A 13 -2.25 -2.82 -0.43
CA VAL A 13 -2.01 -2.88 -1.87
C VAL A 13 -3.27 -3.40 -2.54
N PHE A 14 -3.79 -2.64 -3.49
CA PHE A 14 -4.98 -2.96 -4.28
C PHE A 14 -4.56 -3.29 -5.69
N LEU A 15 -4.67 -4.57 -6.05
CA LEU A 15 -4.38 -5.05 -7.39
C LEU A 15 -5.68 -5.15 -8.19
N SER A 16 -5.72 -4.53 -9.37
CA SER A 16 -6.89 -4.58 -10.24
C SER A 16 -6.49 -4.47 -11.70
N ASN A 17 -6.77 -5.51 -12.48
CA ASN A 17 -6.54 -5.53 -13.92
C ASN A 17 -7.58 -4.71 -14.71
N SER A 18 -8.60 -4.18 -14.03
CA SER A 18 -9.58 -3.24 -14.57
C SER A 18 -9.34 -1.83 -14.05
N PRO A 19 -9.63 -0.78 -14.86
CA PRO A 19 -9.64 0.59 -14.38
C PRO A 19 -10.55 0.72 -13.14
N ILE A 20 -9.99 1.20 -12.04
CA ILE A 20 -10.78 1.50 -10.85
C ILE A 20 -11.36 2.90 -11.03
N GLU A 21 -12.68 3.01 -10.97
CA GLU A 21 -13.35 4.30 -11.04
C GLU A 21 -13.01 5.17 -9.81
N GLU A 22 -12.98 6.49 -9.98
CA GLU A 22 -12.63 7.42 -8.92
C GLU A 22 -13.52 7.25 -7.67
N ALA A 23 -14.81 6.95 -7.87
CA ALA A 23 -15.75 6.68 -6.79
C ALA A 23 -15.35 5.44 -5.97
N GLN A 24 -14.96 4.34 -6.63
CA GLN A 24 -14.47 3.13 -5.97
C GLN A 24 -13.14 3.40 -5.26
N MET A 25 -12.25 4.15 -5.89
CA MET A 25 -10.96 4.54 -5.32
C MET A 25 -11.15 5.32 -4.01
N LYS A 26 -12.11 6.25 -3.99
CA LYS A 26 -12.47 7.03 -2.81
C LYS A 26 -13.06 6.14 -1.70
N THR A 27 -13.96 5.22 -2.03
CA THR A 27 -14.51 4.26 -1.05
C THR A 27 -13.41 3.42 -0.42
N ILE A 28 -12.45 2.93 -1.20
CA ILE A 28 -11.31 2.16 -0.71
C ILE A 28 -10.45 3.02 0.23
N GLN A 29 -10.15 4.25 -0.15
CA GLN A 29 -9.36 5.16 0.68
C GLN A 29 -10.07 5.53 2.00
N ASP A 30 -11.39 5.70 1.98
CA ASP A 30 -12.19 6.00 3.18
C ASP A 30 -12.18 4.82 4.17
N MET A 31 -12.15 3.56 3.68
CA MET A 31 -12.10 2.36 4.50
C MET A 31 -10.70 2.05 5.06
N TYR A 32 -9.67 2.19 4.22
CA TYR A 32 -8.31 1.71 4.53
C TYR A 32 -7.32 2.83 4.87
N GLY A 33 -7.73 4.08 4.72
CA GLY A 33 -6.95 5.28 4.99
C GLY A 33 -6.00 5.67 3.86
N LYS A 34 -5.26 6.77 4.08
CA LYS A 34 -4.34 7.39 3.09
C LYS A 34 -3.19 6.50 2.60
N PHE A 35 -2.92 5.38 3.25
CA PHE A 35 -1.85 4.44 2.87
C PHE A 35 -2.42 3.25 2.11
N SER A 36 -2.99 3.55 0.95
CA SER A 36 -3.56 2.59 0.00
C SER A 36 -2.86 2.77 -1.34
N ILE A 37 -2.19 1.73 -1.82
CA ILE A 37 -1.46 1.76 -3.09
C ILE A 37 -2.24 0.99 -4.12
N PHE A 38 -2.55 1.62 -5.25
CA PHE A 38 -3.24 1.00 -6.36
C PHE A 38 -2.23 0.54 -7.39
N VAL A 39 -2.32 -0.73 -7.77
CA VAL A 39 -1.43 -1.39 -8.71
C VAL A 39 -2.30 -1.91 -9.85
N PRO A 40 -2.12 -1.40 -11.09
CA PRO A 40 -2.98 -1.72 -12.21
C PRO A 40 -2.74 -3.13 -12.78
N ASP A 41 -1.57 -3.72 -12.51
CA ASP A 41 -1.22 -5.05 -13.01
C ASP A 41 -0.22 -5.76 -12.08
N VAL A 42 -0.32 -7.09 -11.97
CA VAL A 42 0.59 -7.91 -11.16
C VAL A 42 2.05 -7.74 -11.56
N ASP A 43 2.34 -7.52 -12.83
CA ASP A 43 3.68 -7.34 -13.37
C ASP A 43 4.30 -6.02 -12.92
N THR A 44 3.48 -5.02 -12.55
CA THR A 44 3.93 -3.72 -12.01
C THR A 44 4.05 -3.72 -10.48
N LEU A 45 3.59 -4.79 -9.82
CA LEU A 45 3.69 -4.93 -8.37
C LEU A 45 5.15 -4.86 -7.87
N PRO A 46 6.15 -5.52 -8.51
CA PRO A 46 7.54 -5.43 -8.08
C PRO A 46 8.07 -4.00 -8.07
N ASP A 47 7.68 -3.16 -9.05
CA ASP A 47 8.13 -1.76 -9.16
C ASP A 47 7.68 -0.92 -7.96
N VAL A 48 6.54 -1.27 -7.38
CA VAL A 48 6.00 -0.64 -6.18
C VAL A 48 6.60 -1.27 -4.91
N LEU A 49 6.70 -2.60 -4.89
CA LEU A 49 7.08 -3.35 -3.69
C LEU A 49 8.58 -3.22 -3.38
N TYR A 50 9.46 -3.24 -4.38
CA TYR A 50 10.91 -3.16 -4.16
C TYR A 50 11.35 -1.87 -3.47
N PRO A 51 10.92 -0.66 -3.90
CA PRO A 51 11.24 0.58 -3.18
C PRO A 51 10.71 0.61 -1.76
N LEU A 52 9.52 0.04 -1.52
CA LEU A 52 8.93 -0.06 -0.18
C LEU A 52 9.76 -0.97 0.71
N LEU A 53 10.09 -2.18 0.24
CA LEU A 53 10.94 -3.12 0.97
C LEU A 53 12.31 -2.52 1.27
N LYS A 54 12.91 -1.81 0.30
CA LYS A 54 14.17 -1.10 0.52
C LYS A 54 14.05 -0.05 1.63
N LYS A 55 13.00 0.79 1.60
CA LYS A 55 12.74 1.79 2.65
C LYS A 55 12.55 1.14 4.02
N LEU A 56 11.77 0.05 4.09
CA LEU A 56 11.53 -0.68 5.33
C LEU A 56 12.81 -1.33 5.86
N LEU A 57 13.65 -1.87 4.98
CA LEU A 57 14.94 -2.44 5.33
C LEU A 57 15.88 -1.38 5.93
N HIS A 58 16.04 -0.24 5.27
CA HIS A 58 16.83 0.88 5.81
C HIS A 58 16.33 1.32 7.20
N LYS A 59 15.01 1.46 7.34
CA LYS A 59 14.36 1.83 8.61
C LYS A 59 14.57 0.78 9.71
N SER A 60 14.66 -0.51 9.35
CA SER A 60 14.87 -1.61 10.30
C SER A 60 16.31 -1.71 10.83
N ILE A 61 17.29 -1.30 10.01
CA ILE A 61 18.72 -1.39 10.34
C ILE A 61 19.22 -0.10 11.01
N GLY A 62 18.41 0.97 11.04
CA GLY A 62 18.73 2.23 11.72
C GLY A 62 19.80 3.06 10.99
N ALA A 63 19.87 2.94 9.66
CA ALA A 63 20.74 3.76 8.82
C ALA A 63 20.11 5.12 8.48
#